data_AF-A0A930X909-F1
#
_entry.id   AF-A0A930X909-F1
#
_cell.length_a   1.000
_cell.length_b   1.000
_cell.length_c   1.000
_cell.angle_alpha   90.00
_cell.angle_beta   90.00
_cell.angle_gamma   90.00
#
_symmetry.space_group_name_H-M   'P 1'
#
loop_
_entity.id
_entity.type
_entity.pdbx_description
1 polymer ?
#
loop_
_entity_poly.entity_id
_entity_poly.type
_entity_poly.pdbx_seq_one_letter_code
_entity_poly.pdbx_strand_id
1 'polypeptide(L)'
;MSQFINVQVENLDHLGIIAGIIDEIGVVEIINEKLPRHCTEKISKGLVVKAMIINALGFLSQPLYLFSEYFEDKALEKLLGKEVKKEYLNNDKLGRTLYG
;
A
#
# COMPACT_ATOMS: atom_id res chain seq x y z
N MET A 1 36.66 17.33 -2.84
CA MET A 1 35.72 16.32 -3.38
C MET A 1 34.32 16.73 -2.96
N SER A 2 33.47 17.18 -3.88
CA SER A 2 32.07 17.50 -3.55
C SER A 2 31.30 16.20 -3.34
N GLN A 3 30.72 16.00 -2.15
CA GLN A 3 29.73 14.95 -1.95
C GLN A 3 28.54 15.25 -2.86
N PHE A 4 28.26 14.37 -3.82
CA PHE A 4 27.03 14.41 -4.57
C PHE A 4 25.89 14.03 -3.63
N ILE A 5 24.96 14.95 -3.41
CA ILE A 5 23.71 14.68 -2.70
C ILE A 5 22.90 13.76 -3.62
N ASN A 6 22.65 12.52 -3.21
CA ASN A 6 21.81 11.60 -3.96
C ASN A 6 20.34 12.02 -3.73
N VAL A 7 19.75 12.67 -4.73
CA VAL A 7 18.35 13.10 -4.71
C VAL A 7 17.53 12.04 -5.44
N GLN A 8 16.60 11.41 -4.71
CA GLN A 8 15.61 10.50 -5.28
C GLN A 8 14.29 11.23 -5.46
N VAL A 9 13.73 11.17 -6.67
CA VAL A 9 12.42 11.74 -7.00
C VAL A 9 11.44 10.59 -7.15
N GLU A 10 10.32 10.66 -6.43
CA GLU A 10 9.25 9.66 -6.47
C GLU A 10 7.92 10.35 -6.78
N ASN A 11 7.02 9.64 -7.48
CA ASN A 11 5.69 10.15 -7.79
C ASN A 11 4.70 9.74 -6.68
N LEU A 12 4.12 10.73 -6.00
CA LEU A 12 3.09 10.52 -4.98
C LEU A 12 1.67 10.74 -5.54
N ASP A 13 1.53 11.61 -6.54
CA ASP A 13 0.25 12.01 -7.14
C ASP A 13 -0.81 12.44 -6.08
N HIS A 14 -2.10 12.45 -6.45
CA HIS A 14 -3.25 12.60 -5.56
C HIS A 14 -3.37 11.48 -4.51
N LEU A 15 -2.63 10.38 -4.70
CA LEU A 15 -2.64 9.22 -3.78
C LEU A 15 -2.10 9.58 -2.40
N GLY A 16 -1.23 10.59 -2.30
CA GLY A 16 -0.76 11.11 -1.00
C GLY A 16 -1.88 11.69 -0.14
N ILE A 17 -2.85 12.37 -0.77
CA ILE A 17 -4.04 12.92 -0.07
C ILE A 17 -4.93 11.77 0.41
N ILE A 18 -5.18 10.79 -0.47
CA ILE A 18 -5.97 9.60 -0.12
C ILE A 18 -5.31 8.85 1.04
N ALA A 19 -4.01 8.59 0.97
CA ALA A 19 -3.25 7.92 2.02
C ALA A 19 -3.33 8.69 3.35
N GLY A 20 -3.18 10.02 3.31
CA GLY A 20 -3.30 10.88 4.50
C GLY A 20 -4.68 10.81 5.14
N ILE A 21 -5.76 10.83 4.35
CA ILE A 21 -7.13 10.70 4.87
C ILE A 21 -7.35 9.31 5.50
N ILE A 22 -6.87 8.24 4.85
CA ILE A 22 -6.98 6.87 5.38
C ILE A 22 -6.29 6.76 6.76
N ASP A 23 -5.11 7.37 6.89
CA ASP A 23 -4.36 7.38 8.15
C ASP A 23 -5.07 8.24 9.21
N GLU A 24 -5.62 9.39 8.84
CA GLU A 24 -6.33 10.29 9.74
C GLU A 24 -7.59 9.64 10.35
N ILE A 25 -8.33 8.86 9.56
CA ILE A 25 -9.55 8.19 10.03
C ILE A 25 -9.28 6.80 10.66
N GLY A 26 -8.03 6.34 10.70
CA GLY A 26 -7.62 5.12 11.40
C GLY A 26 -8.08 3.80 10.76
N VAL A 27 -8.23 3.75 9.42
CA VAL A 27 -8.75 2.54 8.74
C VAL A 27 -7.84 1.33 9.00
N VAL A 28 -6.52 1.53 8.96
CA VAL A 28 -5.55 0.43 9.08
C VAL A 28 -5.64 -0.21 10.46
N GLU A 29 -5.78 0.61 11.49
CA GLU A 29 -5.90 0.21 12.89
C GLU A 29 -7.19 -0.58 13.11
N ILE A 30 -8.33 -0.04 12.64
CA ILE A 30 -9.64 -0.69 12.75
C ILE A 30 -9.61 -2.08 12.10
N ILE A 31 -9.02 -2.19 10.90
CA ILE A 31 -8.93 -3.47 10.20
C ILE A 31 -8.02 -4.44 10.93
N ASN A 32 -6.86 -4.00 11.41
CA ASN A 32 -5.94 -4.87 12.14
C ASN A 32 -6.53 -5.35 13.48
N GLU A 33 -7.41 -4.56 14.11
CA GLU A 33 -8.15 -4.97 15.30
C GLU A 33 -9.17 -6.08 14.97
N LYS A 34 -9.92 -5.93 13.87
CA LYS A 34 -10.95 -6.91 13.46
C LYS A 34 -10.39 -8.14 12.78
N LEU A 35 -9.25 -8.01 12.10
CA LEU A 35 -8.60 -9.07 11.34
C LEU A 35 -7.13 -9.19 11.80
N PRO A 36 -6.89 -9.90 12.92
CA PRO A 36 -5.55 -10.06 13.48
C PRO A 36 -4.58 -10.68 12.48
N ARG A 37 -3.34 -10.22 12.52
CA ARG A 37 -2.25 -10.71 11.67
C ARG A 37 -1.77 -12.08 12.15
N HIS A 38 -1.57 -13.01 11.21
CA HIS A 38 -0.82 -14.24 11.51
C HIS A 38 0.69 -13.98 11.45
N CYS A 39 1.46 -14.65 12.31
CA CYS A 39 2.91 -14.47 12.42
C CYS A 39 3.69 -14.68 11.12
N THR A 40 3.12 -15.41 10.16
CA THR A 40 3.73 -15.69 8.85
C THR A 40 3.43 -14.64 7.79
N GLU A 41 2.49 -13.72 8.03
CA GLU A 41 2.13 -12.69 7.05
C GLU A 41 3.22 -11.62 7.00
N LYS A 42 3.65 -11.22 5.79
CA LYS A 42 4.65 -10.16 5.57
C LYS A 42 4.08 -8.74 5.69
N ILE A 43 2.79 -8.58 5.45
CA ILE A 43 2.06 -7.31 5.49
C ILE A 43 0.72 -7.51 6.20
N SER A 44 0.27 -6.52 6.97
CA SER A 44 -1.00 -6.58 7.70
C SER A 44 -2.19 -6.43 6.76
N LYS A 45 -3.34 -6.99 7.14
CA LYS A 45 -4.59 -6.88 6.38
C LYS A 45 -5.05 -5.42 6.24
N GLY A 46 -4.84 -4.58 7.26
CA GLY A 46 -5.13 -3.15 7.19
C GLY A 46 -4.33 -2.41 6.11
N LEU A 47 -3.03 -2.69 5.99
CA LEU A 47 -2.20 -2.10 4.93
C LEU A 47 -2.58 -2.59 3.54
N VAL A 48 -2.99 -3.86 3.42
CA VAL A 48 -3.51 -4.39 2.15
C VAL A 48 -4.80 -3.67 1.75
N VAL A 49 -5.72 -3.42 2.69
CA VAL A 49 -6.94 -2.68 2.39
C VAL A 49 -6.65 -1.21 2.07
N LYS A 50 -5.70 -0.56 2.76
CA LYS A 50 -5.22 0.77 2.39
C LYS A 50 -4.73 0.80 0.94
N ALA A 51 -3.93 -0.19 0.54
CA ALA A 51 -3.48 -0.32 -0.85
C ALA A 51 -4.66 -0.50 -1.82
N MET A 52 -5.69 -1.28 -1.44
CA MET A 52 -6.88 -1.50 -2.28
C MET A 52 -7.67 -0.21 -2.50
N ILE A 53 -7.83 0.60 -1.45
CA ILE A 53 -8.51 1.90 -1.53
C ILE A 53 -7.70 2.85 -2.42
N ILE A 54 -6.37 2.90 -2.27
CA ILE A 54 -5.50 3.71 -3.12
C ILE A 54 -5.62 3.30 -4.60
N ASN A 55 -5.62 1.99 -4.90
CA ASN A 55 -5.84 1.50 -6.26
C ASN A 55 -7.24 1.84 -6.79
N ALA A 56 -8.29 1.70 -5.97
CA ALA A 56 -9.67 1.97 -6.36
C ALA A 56 -9.95 3.47 -6.59
N LEU A 57 -9.30 4.35 -5.84
CA LEU A 57 -9.44 5.80 -5.95
C LEU A 57 -8.38 6.45 -6.87
N GLY A 58 -7.50 5.64 -7.46
CA GLY A 58 -6.60 6.09 -8.51
C GLY A 58 -7.36 6.38 -9.81
N PHE A 59 -6.87 7.34 -10.60
CA PHE A 59 -7.44 7.66 -11.93
C PHE A 59 -7.63 6.45 -12.85
N LEU A 60 -6.73 5.46 -12.77
CA LEU A 60 -6.83 4.17 -13.47
C LEU A 60 -6.77 3.06 -12.42
N SER A 61 -7.92 2.53 -12.01
CA SER A 61 -7.95 1.35 -11.15
C SER A 61 -7.42 0.14 -11.92
N GLN A 62 -6.36 -0.50 -11.42
CA GLN A 62 -5.86 -1.74 -12.02
C GLN A 62 -6.65 -2.96 -11.50
N PRO A 63 -6.91 -3.97 -12.34
CA PRO A 63 -7.44 -5.25 -11.88
C PRO A 63 -6.55 -5.87 -10.80
N LEU A 64 -7.13 -6.72 -9.94
CA LEU A 64 -6.40 -7.35 -8.81
C LEU A 64 -5.18 -8.19 -9.24
N TYR A 65 -5.17 -8.71 -10.48
CA TYR A 65 -4.02 -9.45 -11.00
C TYR A 65 -2.85 -8.57 -11.46
N LEU A 66 -3.05 -7.25 -11.61
CA LEU A 66 -2.01 -6.24 -11.91
C LEU A 66 -1.70 -5.33 -10.72
N PHE A 67 -2.08 -5.77 -9.53
CA PHE A 67 -2.06 -4.91 -8.35
C PHE A 67 -0.65 -4.64 -7.84
N SER A 68 0.29 -5.58 -8.00
CA SER A 68 1.70 -5.36 -7.65
C SER A 68 2.35 -4.39 -8.65
N GLU A 69 1.99 -4.50 -9.93
CA GLU A 69 2.43 -3.67 -11.05
C GLU A 69 1.93 -2.23 -10.89
N TYR A 70 0.72 -2.04 -10.34
CA TYR A 70 0.17 -0.72 -10.05
C TYR A 70 1.10 0.13 -9.17
N PHE A 71 1.89 -0.46 -8.28
CA PHE A 71 2.76 0.27 -7.36
C PHE A 71 4.21 0.44 -7.87
N GLU A 72 4.54 0.04 -9.09
CA GLU A 72 5.92 0.10 -9.61
C GLU A 72 6.47 1.51 -9.78
N ASP A 73 5.60 2.45 -10.16
CA ASP A 73 5.94 3.84 -10.47
C ASP A 73 5.53 4.82 -9.35
N LYS A 74 5.10 4.30 -8.20
CA LYS A 74 4.58 5.07 -7.07
C LYS A 74 5.51 5.04 -5.87
N ALA A 75 5.44 6.09 -5.05
CA ALA A 75 6.16 6.18 -3.78
C ALA A 75 5.57 5.22 -2.71
N LEU A 76 5.74 3.91 -2.90
CA LEU A 76 5.09 2.85 -2.13
C LEU A 76 5.28 3.01 -0.62
N GLU A 77 6.52 3.21 -0.17
CA GLU A 77 6.80 3.36 1.26
C GLU A 77 6.21 4.64 1.86
N LYS A 78 6.05 5.69 1.06
CA LYS A 78 5.37 6.92 1.49
C LYS A 78 3.86 6.71 1.63
N LEU A 79 3.28 5.87 0.79
CA LEU A 79 1.84 5.60 0.77
C LEU A 79 1.42 4.55 1.80
N LEU A 80 2.20 3.48 1.97
CA LEU A 80 1.81 2.31 2.78
C LEU A 80 2.68 2.09 4.02
N GLY A 81 3.77 2.85 4.19
CA GLY A 81 4.70 2.70 5.30
C GLY A 81 6.01 2.01 4.91
N LYS A 82 7.00 2.13 5.79
CA LYS A 82 8.36 1.64 5.57
C LYS A 82 8.40 0.13 5.37
N GLU A 83 9.35 -0.33 4.54
CA GLU A 83 9.63 -1.75 4.28
C GLU A 83 8.49 -2.52 3.60
N VAL A 84 7.43 -1.84 3.16
CA VAL A 84 6.38 -2.43 2.33
C VAL A 84 6.93 -2.62 0.91
N LYS A 85 6.89 -3.85 0.41
CA LYS A 85 7.30 -4.18 -0.95
C LYS A 85 6.10 -4.55 -1.81
N LYS A 86 6.14 -4.19 -3.09
CA LYS A 86 5.04 -4.44 -4.04
C LYS A 86 4.72 -5.94 -4.14
N GLU A 87 5.70 -6.82 -3.99
CA GLU A 87 5.53 -8.28 -4.07
C GLU A 87 4.67 -8.84 -2.92
N TYR A 88 4.46 -8.06 -1.85
CA TYR A 88 3.56 -8.42 -0.76
C TYR A 88 2.09 -8.20 -1.14
N LEU A 89 1.82 -7.45 -2.21
CA LEU A 89 0.50 -7.06 -2.68
C LEU A 89 0.10 -7.88 -3.92
N ASN A 90 0.22 -9.20 -3.82
CA ASN A 90 -0.14 -10.14 -4.89
C ASN A 90 -1.57 -10.69 -4.71
N ASN A 91 -2.09 -11.33 -5.77
CA ASN A 91 -3.46 -11.85 -5.80
C ASN A 91 -3.80 -12.81 -4.62
N ASP A 92 -2.87 -13.67 -4.19
CA ASP A 92 -3.08 -14.55 -3.03
C ASP A 92 -3.29 -13.73 -1.75
N LYS A 93 -2.45 -12.71 -1.51
CA LYS A 93 -2.61 -11.85 -0.32
C LYS A 93 -3.89 -11.03 -0.37
N LEU A 94 -4.27 -10.50 -1.53
CA LEU A 94 -5.53 -9.78 -1.73
C LEU A 94 -6.73 -10.69 -1.44
N GLY A 95 -6.73 -11.90 -2.01
CA GLY A 95 -7.78 -12.90 -1.80
C GLY A 95 -7.95 -13.29 -0.33
N ARG A 96 -6.87 -13.62 0.37
CA ARG A 96 -6.91 -13.95 1.82
C ARG A 96 -7.36 -12.79 2.69
N THR A 97 -7.12 -11.56 2.24
CA THR A 97 -7.60 -10.37 2.97
C THR A 97 -9.11 -10.21 2.85
N LEU A 98 -9.69 -10.56 1.69
CA LEU A 98 -11.13 -10.42 1.42
C LEU A 98 -11.98 -11.61 1.90
N TYR A 99 -11.45 -12.83 1.80
CA TYR A 99 -12.24 -14.05 2.04
C TYR A 99 -11.98 -14.72 3.40
N GLY A 100 -10.93 -14.31 4.13
CA GLY A 100 -10.57 -14.87 5.44
C GLY A 100 -9.62 -16.06 5.33
#